data_AF-A0A8T7GRK0-F1
#
_entry.id   AF-A0A8T7GRK0-F1
#
_cell.length_a   1.000
_cell.length_b   1.000
_cell.length_c   1.000
_cell.angle_alpha   90.00
_cell.angle_beta   90.00
_cell.angle_gamma   90.00
#
_symmetry.space_group_name_H-M   'P 1'
#
loop_
_entity.id
_entity.type
_entity.pdbx_description
1 polymer ?
#
loop_
_entity_poly.entity_id
_entity_poly.type
_entity_poly.pdbx_seq_one_letter_code
_entity_poly.pdbx_strand_id
1 'polypeptide(L)'
;MRLYDSYTKELREFQPQKPPYVYLYVCGLTPYDYAHIGHARTYVAFDVLKRYLLYKGYNVIHIQNITDIDDKLIKRAKELGEDPVELAHRFHKIAEQNFRDLNILPPDKYTKVSDHIPEIEKLIEGLMEKGHAYKTPTGIYFHVPSFERYGKLSGQSLEELSKHRIEPDPTKKHPADFALWKYTDDYTWESKLGKGRPGWHIECSAMALKHAPVLDIHGGARDLIFPHHENEIAQSECYTGRKFANFWMHTGFLTVDGVKMSKSLGNFITIKEALEKYHPMALRLLFISAKYSSPIDYSEDKVKQAHESYLKLKRAYQHLLKLPTEYRKDKENDAYYRERRQAFFDALEEDLDTPRALAELYQLASWILSKEKLDFHTHALLKQFFHEVSFILGLEIMPDYERTLDKVVKELLDLREEFRKKKEYVISDLIRERLQKAGIEVLDSKEGSDYKVME
;
A
#
# COMPACT_ATOMS: atom_id res chain seq x y z
N MET A 1 5.80 -19.59 -4.52
CA MET A 1 4.77 -18.67 -5.05
C MET A 1 5.16 -18.24 -6.43
N ARG A 2 4.18 -18.13 -7.31
CA ARG A 2 4.34 -17.58 -8.65
C ARG A 2 3.74 -16.18 -8.69
N LEU A 3 4.39 -15.26 -9.39
CA LEU A 3 3.96 -13.88 -9.57
C LEU A 3 3.95 -13.53 -11.05
N TYR A 4 2.93 -12.80 -11.50
CA TYR A 4 2.87 -12.28 -12.85
C TYR A 4 3.88 -11.14 -13.00
N ASP A 5 4.86 -11.34 -13.88
CA ASP A 5 5.83 -10.33 -14.22
C ASP A 5 5.35 -9.55 -15.45
N SER A 6 5.09 -8.27 -15.27
CA SER A 6 4.64 -7.36 -16.33
C SER A 6 5.68 -7.22 -17.44
N TYR A 7 6.96 -7.42 -17.13
CA TYR A 7 8.05 -7.31 -18.11
C TYR A 7 8.12 -8.52 -19.05
N THR A 8 7.94 -9.74 -18.52
CA THR A 8 7.91 -10.96 -19.36
C THR A 8 6.50 -11.29 -19.85
N LYS A 9 5.46 -10.71 -19.24
CA LYS A 9 4.03 -11.01 -19.47
C LYS A 9 3.68 -12.47 -19.14
N GLU A 10 4.36 -13.02 -18.14
CA GLU A 10 4.25 -14.41 -17.75
C GLU A 10 4.14 -14.55 -16.24
N LEU A 11 3.45 -15.59 -15.81
CA LEU A 11 3.47 -16.05 -14.43
C LEU A 11 4.75 -16.85 -14.19
N ARG A 12 5.63 -16.35 -13.31
CA ARG A 12 6.95 -16.95 -13.05
C ARG A 12 7.14 -17.28 -11.57
N GLU A 13 7.92 -18.31 -11.28
CA GLU A 13 8.32 -18.63 -9.90
C GLU A 13 9.10 -17.47 -9.27
N PHE A 14 8.63 -17.00 -8.11
CA PHE A 14 9.30 -15.95 -7.35
C PHE A 14 10.36 -16.55 -6.44
N GLN A 15 11.60 -16.12 -6.63
CA GLN A 15 12.72 -16.43 -5.75
C GLN A 15 13.53 -15.15 -5.52
N PRO A 16 13.77 -14.73 -4.26
CA PRO A 16 14.61 -13.58 -3.99
C PRO A 16 16.06 -13.85 -4.40
N GLN A 17 16.76 -12.80 -4.81
CA GLN A 17 18.18 -12.90 -5.18
C GLN A 17 19.07 -13.27 -4.00
N LYS A 18 18.72 -12.83 -2.79
CA LYS A 18 19.50 -13.05 -1.56
C LYS A 18 18.59 -13.51 -0.42
N PRO A 19 18.10 -14.78 -0.43
CA PRO A 19 17.28 -15.29 0.65
C PRO A 19 17.99 -15.15 2.01
N PRO A 20 17.28 -14.81 3.10
CA PRO A 20 15.83 -14.60 3.19
C PRO A 20 15.37 -13.17 2.88
N TYR A 21 16.20 -12.30 2.33
CA TYR A 21 15.85 -10.89 2.07
C TYR A 21 15.09 -10.69 0.76
N VAL A 22 14.08 -9.83 0.78
CA VAL A 22 13.34 -9.39 -0.41
C VAL A 22 13.39 -7.86 -0.50
N TYR A 23 14.01 -7.31 -1.54
CA TYR A 23 14.00 -5.88 -1.83
C TYR A 23 12.77 -5.51 -2.66
N LEU A 24 11.82 -4.83 -2.03
CA LEU A 24 10.57 -4.37 -2.63
C LEU A 24 10.63 -2.84 -2.78
N TYR A 25 10.52 -2.34 -4.00
CA TYR A 25 10.35 -0.91 -4.25
C TYR A 25 8.97 -0.66 -4.84
N VAL A 26 8.18 0.24 -4.25
CA VAL A 26 6.87 0.63 -4.78
C VAL A 26 6.85 2.14 -4.95
N CYS A 27 6.60 2.62 -6.18
CA CYS A 27 6.53 4.04 -6.45
C CYS A 27 5.47 4.74 -5.57
N GLY A 28 5.91 5.82 -4.93
CA GLY A 28 5.14 6.57 -3.97
C GLY A 28 4.27 7.66 -4.61
N LEU A 29 3.82 8.58 -3.76
CA LEU A 29 2.97 9.69 -4.17
C LEU A 29 3.79 10.91 -4.59
N THR A 30 3.18 11.75 -5.42
CA THR A 30 3.47 13.19 -5.47
C THR A 30 2.45 13.89 -4.56
N PRO A 31 2.77 14.16 -3.28
CA PRO A 31 1.80 14.64 -2.29
C PRO A 31 1.53 16.15 -2.44
N TYR A 32 0.98 16.58 -3.58
CA TYR A 32 0.54 17.96 -3.78
C TYR A 32 -0.92 18.20 -3.37
N ASP A 33 -1.66 17.13 -3.09
CA ASP A 33 -3.06 17.14 -2.66
C ASP A 33 -3.40 15.84 -1.91
N TYR A 34 -4.63 15.72 -1.42
CA TYR A 34 -5.14 14.50 -0.78
C TYR A 34 -5.03 13.27 -1.69
N ALA A 35 -4.52 12.18 -1.12
CA ALA A 35 -4.53 10.88 -1.78
C ALA A 35 -5.97 10.36 -1.97
N HIS A 36 -6.20 9.66 -3.07
CA HIS A 36 -7.50 9.08 -3.43
C HIS A 36 -7.53 7.56 -3.29
N ILE A 37 -8.73 6.98 -3.36
CA ILE A 37 -8.95 5.54 -3.18
C ILE A 37 -8.21 4.67 -4.22
N GLY A 38 -7.80 5.25 -5.36
CA GLY A 38 -6.92 4.58 -6.32
C GLY A 38 -5.51 4.34 -5.76
N HIS A 39 -4.95 5.29 -5.00
CA HIS A 39 -3.71 5.10 -4.27
C HIS A 39 -3.86 4.04 -3.18
N ALA A 40 -4.95 4.12 -2.40
CA ALA A 40 -5.26 3.13 -1.37
C ALA A 40 -5.31 1.72 -1.95
N ARG A 41 -5.97 1.53 -3.10
CA ARG A 41 -6.01 0.25 -3.79
C ARG A 41 -4.61 -0.30 -4.08
N THR A 42 -3.74 0.55 -4.65
CA THR A 42 -2.38 0.15 -4.99
C THR A 42 -1.61 -0.28 -3.75
N TYR A 43 -1.63 0.52 -2.70
CA TYR A 43 -0.86 0.23 -1.50
C TYR A 43 -1.45 -0.91 -0.65
N VAL A 44 -2.78 -1.14 -0.66
CA VAL A 44 -3.37 -2.36 -0.09
C VAL A 44 -2.89 -3.62 -0.80
N ALA A 45 -2.78 -3.60 -2.13
CA ALA A 45 -2.28 -4.77 -2.87
C ALA A 45 -0.82 -5.11 -2.51
N PHE A 46 0.06 -4.10 -2.46
CA PHE A 46 1.46 -4.29 -2.07
C PHE A 46 1.62 -4.58 -0.57
N ASP A 47 0.70 -4.13 0.27
CA ASP A 47 0.65 -4.50 1.70
C ASP A 47 0.29 -5.98 1.88
N VAL A 48 -0.68 -6.51 1.12
CA VAL A 48 -0.98 -7.95 1.12
C VAL A 48 0.23 -8.77 0.65
N LEU A 49 0.94 -8.32 -0.39
CA LEU A 49 2.20 -8.94 -0.83
C LEU A 49 3.25 -8.93 0.29
N LYS A 50 3.50 -7.76 0.91
CA LYS A 50 4.46 -7.62 2.02
C LYS A 50 4.10 -8.56 3.18
N ARG A 51 2.85 -8.53 3.63
CA ARG A 51 2.35 -9.38 4.73
C ARG A 51 2.47 -10.87 4.41
N TYR A 52 2.17 -11.27 3.17
CA TYR A 52 2.30 -12.66 2.76
C TYR A 52 3.76 -13.12 2.73
N LEU A 53 4.68 -12.29 2.21
CA LEU A 53 6.11 -12.59 2.23
C LEU A 53 6.67 -12.67 3.66
N LEU A 54 6.24 -11.77 4.56
CA LEU A 54 6.58 -11.83 5.99
C LEU A 54 6.06 -13.12 6.63
N TYR A 55 4.81 -13.52 6.34
CA TYR A 55 4.24 -14.79 6.81
C TYR A 55 5.02 -16.01 6.29
N LYS A 56 5.55 -15.95 5.06
CA LYS A 56 6.42 -16.99 4.47
C LYS A 56 7.83 -17.01 5.08
N GLY A 57 8.16 -16.10 5.99
CA GLY A 57 9.45 -16.03 6.69
C GLY A 57 10.53 -15.20 5.99
N TYR A 58 10.17 -14.37 5.00
CA TYR A 58 11.12 -13.46 4.35
C TYR A 58 11.32 -12.16 5.16
N ASN A 59 12.53 -11.60 5.06
CA ASN A 59 12.85 -10.26 5.54
C ASN A 59 12.61 -9.26 4.41
N VAL A 60 11.41 -8.66 4.37
CA VAL A 60 11.06 -7.67 3.34
C VAL A 60 11.67 -6.31 3.68
N ILE A 61 12.43 -5.74 2.74
CA ILE A 61 12.96 -4.38 2.79
C ILE A 61 12.13 -3.57 1.79
N HIS A 62 11.03 -2.98 2.28
CA HIS A 62 10.11 -2.17 1.50
C HIS A 62 10.57 -0.72 1.47
N ILE A 63 10.91 -0.24 0.27
CA ILE A 63 11.30 1.14 0.00
C ILE A 63 10.19 1.81 -0.81
N GLN A 64 9.84 3.04 -0.44
CA GLN A 64 8.85 3.84 -1.15
C GLN A 64 9.31 5.29 -1.18
N ASN A 65 9.27 5.93 -2.35
CA ASN A 65 9.65 7.34 -2.44
C ASN A 65 8.53 8.29 -2.02
N ILE A 66 8.91 9.54 -1.80
CA ILE A 66 8.03 10.69 -1.68
C ILE A 66 8.52 11.67 -2.73
N THR A 67 7.73 11.90 -3.77
CA THR A 67 8.05 12.90 -4.81
C THR A 67 7.73 14.30 -4.27
N ASP A 68 8.65 14.84 -3.47
CA ASP A 68 8.56 16.17 -2.87
C ASP A 68 9.10 17.29 -3.78
N ILE A 69 9.36 16.98 -5.05
CA ILE A 69 9.75 17.92 -6.10
C ILE A 69 9.08 17.50 -7.41
N ASP A 70 8.08 18.26 -7.87
CA ASP A 70 7.41 18.03 -9.17
C ASP A 70 6.75 19.32 -9.69
N ASP A 71 6.49 19.39 -11.00
CA ASP A 71 5.82 20.53 -11.63
C ASP A 71 4.44 20.81 -11.02
N LYS A 72 3.64 19.78 -10.73
CA LYS A 72 2.30 19.93 -10.13
C LYS A 72 2.39 20.40 -8.68
N LEU A 73 3.37 19.88 -7.94
CA LEU A 73 3.61 20.27 -6.56
C LEU A 73 4.04 21.73 -6.45
N ILE A 74 5.02 22.15 -7.25
CA ILE A 74 5.51 23.53 -7.28
C ILE A 74 4.39 24.49 -7.68
N LYS A 75 3.61 24.15 -8.70
CA LYS A 75 2.45 24.94 -9.10
C LYS A 75 1.46 25.09 -7.94
N ARG A 76 1.13 23.99 -7.25
CA ARG A 76 0.18 24.01 -6.14
C ARG A 76 0.71 24.77 -4.93
N ALA A 77 1.99 24.65 -4.63
CA ALA A 77 2.66 25.39 -3.55
C ALA A 77 2.57 26.91 -3.79
N LYS A 78 2.79 27.35 -5.03
CA LYS A 78 2.61 28.76 -5.42
C LYS A 78 1.17 29.25 -5.27
N GLU A 79 0.19 28.44 -5.66
CA GLU A 79 -1.24 28.79 -5.48
C GLU A 79 -1.61 28.98 -4.00
N LEU A 80 -0.94 28.26 -3.09
CA LEU A 80 -1.19 28.30 -1.65
C LEU A 80 -0.26 29.25 -0.89
N GLY A 81 0.79 29.78 -1.52
CA GLY A 81 1.83 30.56 -0.84
C GLY A 81 2.66 29.74 0.15
N GLU A 82 2.82 28.44 -0.09
CA GLU A 82 3.60 27.50 0.75
C GLU A 82 4.91 27.09 0.05
N ASP A 83 5.89 26.60 0.81
CA ASP A 83 7.06 25.92 0.24
C ASP A 83 6.66 24.52 -0.32
N PRO A 84 7.15 24.10 -1.50
CA PRO A 84 6.82 22.80 -2.09
C PRO A 84 7.13 21.59 -1.20
N VAL A 85 8.26 21.58 -0.50
CA VAL A 85 8.67 20.46 0.36
C VAL A 85 7.81 20.42 1.63
N GLU A 86 7.48 21.58 2.20
CA GLU A 86 6.54 21.65 3.34
C GLU A 86 5.13 21.20 2.95
N LEU A 87 4.65 21.61 1.77
CA LEU A 87 3.38 21.16 1.20
C LEU A 87 3.36 19.64 1.02
N ALA A 88 4.44 19.10 0.45
CA ALA A 88 4.60 17.67 0.23
C ALA A 88 4.59 16.89 1.55
N HIS A 89 5.33 17.37 2.54
CA HIS A 89 5.39 16.75 3.86
C HIS A 89 4.02 16.75 4.56
N ARG A 90 3.28 17.87 4.49
CA ARG A 90 1.93 17.99 5.05
C ARG A 90 0.96 16.98 4.45
N PHE A 91 0.88 16.91 3.11
CA PHE A 91 -0.02 15.97 2.44
C PHE A 91 0.44 14.51 2.54
N HIS A 92 1.75 14.25 2.60
CA HIS A 92 2.27 12.91 2.84
C HIS A 92 1.86 12.40 4.22
N LYS A 93 2.00 13.23 5.27
CA LYS A 93 1.59 12.86 6.63
C LYS A 93 0.09 12.53 6.71
N ILE A 94 -0.75 13.30 6.00
CA ILE A 94 -2.19 13.01 5.89
C ILE A 94 -2.42 11.68 5.17
N ALA A 95 -1.73 11.43 4.05
CA ALA A 95 -1.85 10.17 3.32
C ALA A 95 -1.40 8.98 4.17
N GLU A 96 -0.30 9.10 4.90
CA GLU A 96 0.21 8.07 5.80
C GLU A 96 -0.82 7.71 6.88
N GLN A 97 -1.46 8.70 7.50
CA GLN A 97 -2.52 8.44 8.47
C GLN A 97 -3.69 7.67 7.83
N ASN A 98 -4.15 8.11 6.65
CA ASN A 98 -5.22 7.40 5.94
C ASN A 98 -4.82 5.95 5.57
N PHE A 99 -3.54 5.71 5.26
CA PHE A 99 -3.04 4.36 5.00
C PHE A 99 -3.04 3.50 6.27
N ARG A 100 -2.64 4.06 7.41
CA ARG A 100 -2.72 3.39 8.71
C ARG A 100 -4.16 3.06 9.08
N ASP A 101 -5.12 3.95 8.81
CA ASP A 101 -6.54 3.69 9.06
C ASP A 101 -7.07 2.52 8.21
N LEU A 102 -6.50 2.31 7.02
CA LEU A 102 -6.74 1.14 6.16
C LEU A 102 -5.88 -0.09 6.52
N ASN A 103 -5.19 -0.06 7.66
CA ASN A 103 -4.28 -1.11 8.16
C ASN A 103 -3.18 -1.49 7.16
N ILE A 104 -2.66 -0.51 6.41
CA ILE A 104 -1.48 -0.69 5.55
C ILE A 104 -0.22 -0.58 6.42
N LEU A 105 0.66 -1.57 6.35
CA LEU A 105 1.97 -1.48 7.01
C LEU A 105 2.82 -0.41 6.32
N PRO A 106 3.56 0.40 7.09
CA PRO A 106 4.47 1.36 6.50
C PRO A 106 5.59 0.65 5.72
N PRO A 107 6.13 1.31 4.68
CA PRO A 107 7.45 0.98 4.14
C PRO A 107 8.50 1.00 5.25
N ASP A 108 9.53 0.17 5.10
CA ASP A 108 10.66 0.13 6.01
C ASP A 108 11.56 1.36 5.81
N LYS A 109 11.46 2.00 4.63
CA LYS A 109 12.11 3.27 4.33
C LYS A 109 11.30 4.13 3.38
N TYR A 110 11.05 5.37 3.80
CA TYR A 110 10.67 6.45 2.90
C TYR A 110 11.90 7.19 2.36
N THR A 111 11.90 7.52 1.07
CA THR A 111 12.99 8.27 0.42
C THR A 111 12.46 9.51 -0.26
N LYS A 112 12.94 10.70 0.14
CA LYS A 112 12.54 11.97 -0.46
C LYS A 112 13.45 12.33 -1.62
N VAL A 113 12.93 12.96 -2.66
CA VAL A 113 13.73 13.36 -3.82
C VAL A 113 14.72 14.44 -3.42
N SER A 114 14.29 15.40 -2.59
CA SER A 114 15.13 16.48 -2.06
C SER A 114 16.37 16.01 -1.31
N ASP A 115 16.28 14.85 -0.65
CA ASP A 115 17.39 14.22 0.10
C ASP A 115 18.39 13.46 -0.80
N HIS A 116 18.09 13.26 -2.09
CA HIS A 116 18.84 12.38 -3.00
C HIS A 116 19.34 13.07 -4.27
N ILE A 117 19.44 14.41 -4.26
CA ILE A 117 20.00 15.19 -5.37
C ILE A 117 21.42 14.71 -5.76
N PRO A 118 22.35 14.44 -4.82
CA PRO A 118 23.69 13.96 -5.19
C PRO A 118 23.68 12.62 -5.94
N GLU A 119 22.81 11.69 -5.53
CA GLU A 119 22.62 10.40 -6.21
C GLU A 119 22.04 10.59 -7.62
N ILE A 120 21.09 11.51 -7.78
CA ILE A 120 20.51 11.86 -9.08
C ILE A 120 21.58 12.44 -10.00
N GLU A 121 22.37 13.41 -9.52
CA GLU A 121 23.45 14.01 -10.30
C GLU A 121 24.44 12.96 -10.79
N LYS A 122 24.90 12.08 -9.88
CA LYS A 122 25.83 11.00 -10.21
C LYS A 122 25.27 10.03 -11.26
N LEU A 123 23.98 9.73 -11.18
CA LEU A 123 23.31 8.86 -12.16
C LEU A 123 23.30 9.53 -13.54
N ILE A 124 22.98 10.82 -13.61
CA ILE A 124 22.95 11.59 -14.85
C ILE A 124 24.34 11.73 -15.46
N GLU A 125 25.36 12.05 -14.65
CA GLU A 125 26.76 12.12 -15.08
C GLU A 125 27.20 10.80 -15.72
N GLY A 126 26.95 9.66 -15.05
CA GLY A 126 27.33 8.36 -15.61
C GLY A 126 26.53 7.96 -16.86
N LEU A 127 25.27 8.39 -16.99
CA LEU A 127 24.50 8.21 -18.23
C LEU A 127 25.07 9.04 -19.38
N MET A 128 25.56 10.26 -19.11
CA MET A 128 26.23 11.09 -20.09
C MET A 128 27.57 10.49 -20.52
N GLU A 129 28.40 10.03 -19.58
CA GLU A 129 29.68 9.38 -19.85
C GLU A 129 29.53 8.13 -20.73
N LYS A 130 28.43 7.40 -20.55
CA LYS A 130 28.11 6.20 -21.32
C LYS A 130 27.39 6.48 -22.65
N GLY A 131 27.14 7.73 -23.00
CA GLY A 131 26.50 8.11 -24.26
C GLY A 131 24.98 7.92 -24.30
N HIS A 132 24.33 7.72 -23.16
CA HIS A 132 22.87 7.55 -23.04
C HIS A 132 22.12 8.85 -22.75
N ALA A 133 22.83 9.93 -22.42
CA ALA A 133 22.26 11.24 -22.15
C ALA A 133 23.01 12.36 -22.85
N TYR A 134 22.33 13.49 -23.09
CA TYR A 134 22.90 14.66 -23.75
C TYR A 134 22.30 15.96 -23.22
N LYS A 135 23.08 17.04 -23.33
CA LYS A 135 22.66 18.40 -22.97
C LYS A 135 21.91 19.06 -24.12
N THR A 136 20.89 19.84 -23.78
CA THR A 136 20.15 20.77 -24.64
C THR A 136 20.13 22.15 -23.95
N PRO A 137 19.62 23.21 -24.61
CA PRO A 137 19.40 24.50 -23.95
C PRO A 137 18.37 24.45 -22.79
N THR A 138 17.54 23.41 -22.73
CA THR A 138 16.42 23.29 -21.77
C THR A 138 16.69 22.29 -20.65
N GLY A 139 17.77 21.49 -20.75
CA GLY A 139 18.12 20.53 -19.73
C GLY A 139 19.04 19.41 -20.22
N ILE A 140 19.02 18.31 -19.50
CA ILE A 140 19.70 17.06 -19.85
C ILE A 140 18.64 16.01 -20.12
N TYR A 141 18.75 15.35 -21.26
CA TYR A 141 17.75 14.39 -21.74
C TYR A 141 18.38 13.02 -21.94
N PHE A 142 17.60 11.98 -21.66
CA PHE A 142 17.94 10.62 -22.03
C PHE A 142 17.69 10.43 -23.52
N HIS A 143 18.67 9.87 -24.22
CA HIS A 143 18.53 9.53 -25.63
C HIS A 143 17.91 8.13 -25.76
N VAL A 144 16.58 8.08 -25.93
CA VAL A 144 15.81 6.83 -25.96
C VAL A 144 16.36 5.82 -26.99
N PRO A 145 16.68 6.21 -28.24
CA PRO A 145 17.30 5.30 -29.22
C PRO A 145 18.62 4.66 -28.80
N SER A 146 19.33 5.19 -27.80
CA SER A 146 20.56 4.57 -27.27
C SER A 146 20.30 3.29 -26.45
N PHE A 147 19.05 2.99 -26.11
CA PHE A 147 18.64 1.80 -25.39
C PHE A 147 17.73 0.92 -26.27
N GLU A 148 18.33 -0.08 -26.92
CA GLU A 148 17.63 -0.95 -27.89
C GLU A 148 16.40 -1.66 -27.33
N ARG A 149 16.36 -1.90 -26.02
CA ARG A 149 15.25 -2.61 -25.33
C ARG A 149 14.13 -1.69 -24.85
N TYR A 150 14.19 -0.39 -25.14
CA TYR A 150 13.19 0.58 -24.70
C TYR A 150 11.81 0.22 -25.27
N GLY A 151 10.78 0.25 -24.41
CA GLY A 151 9.42 -0.11 -24.78
C GLY A 151 9.06 -1.58 -24.49
N LYS A 152 10.01 -2.37 -23.99
CA LYS A 152 9.78 -3.80 -23.70
C LYS A 152 8.79 -4.02 -22.57
N LEU A 153 8.78 -3.18 -21.53
CA LEU A 153 7.83 -3.32 -20.42
C LEU A 153 6.40 -3.01 -20.88
N SER A 154 6.23 -1.90 -21.59
CA SER A 154 4.94 -1.40 -22.08
C SER A 154 4.42 -2.13 -23.31
N GLY A 155 5.31 -2.73 -24.09
CA GLY A 155 5.00 -3.27 -25.42
C GLY A 155 4.82 -2.20 -26.49
N GLN A 156 5.19 -0.94 -26.24
CA GLN A 156 5.10 0.14 -27.22
C GLN A 156 6.39 0.22 -28.03
N SER A 157 6.26 0.31 -29.35
CA SER A 157 7.40 0.52 -30.25
C SER A 157 7.83 2.00 -30.27
N LEU A 158 9.10 2.27 -30.57
CA LEU A 158 9.60 3.64 -30.75
C LEU A 158 8.87 4.39 -31.88
N GLU A 159 8.40 3.67 -32.90
CA GLU A 159 7.64 4.23 -33.99
C GLU A 159 6.27 4.75 -33.53
N GLU A 160 5.53 3.96 -32.73
CA GLU A 160 4.26 4.38 -32.14
C GLU A 160 4.43 5.58 -31.21
N LEU A 161 5.48 5.58 -30.40
CA LEU A 161 5.80 6.69 -29.49
C LEU A 161 6.08 8.02 -30.22
N SER A 162 6.57 7.93 -31.45
CA SER A 162 6.89 9.09 -32.27
C SER A 162 5.66 9.65 -33.00
N LYS A 163 4.62 8.83 -33.23
CA LYS A 163 3.38 9.22 -33.95
C LYS A 163 2.42 10.06 -33.10
N HIS A 164 2.50 9.99 -31.77
CA HIS A 164 1.53 10.63 -30.87
C HIS A 164 1.89 12.04 -30.39
N ARG A 165 2.98 12.66 -30.88
CA ARG A 165 3.40 14.00 -30.45
C ARG A 165 3.07 15.05 -31.51
N ILE A 166 2.16 15.95 -31.13
CA ILE A 166 1.58 16.97 -32.03
C ILE A 166 2.62 18.04 -32.41
N GLU A 167 3.64 18.30 -31.58
CA GLU A 167 4.82 19.10 -31.92
C GLU A 167 6.06 18.58 -31.16
N PRO A 168 7.06 17.99 -31.82
CA PRO A 168 8.30 17.57 -31.16
C PRO A 168 9.14 18.79 -30.78
N ASP A 169 9.59 18.84 -29.54
CA ASP A 169 10.58 19.83 -29.07
C ASP A 169 11.84 19.75 -29.96
N PRO A 170 12.17 20.81 -30.72
CA PRO A 170 13.24 20.78 -31.72
C PRO A 170 14.63 20.68 -31.08
N THR A 171 14.75 20.89 -29.77
CA THR A 171 16.02 20.75 -29.05
C THR A 171 16.37 19.30 -28.76
N LYS A 172 15.42 18.37 -28.91
CA LYS A 172 15.62 16.94 -28.66
C LYS A 172 16.12 16.24 -29.90
N LYS A 173 17.08 15.32 -29.73
CA LYS A 173 17.54 14.40 -30.79
C LYS A 173 16.44 13.46 -31.25
N HIS A 174 15.51 13.09 -30.36
CA HIS A 174 14.41 12.20 -30.69
C HIS A 174 13.12 12.60 -29.94
N PRO A 175 11.92 12.50 -30.56
CA PRO A 175 10.66 12.88 -29.93
C PRO A 175 10.36 12.14 -28.62
N ALA A 176 10.79 10.88 -28.50
CA ALA A 176 10.60 10.08 -27.29
C ALA A 176 11.51 10.49 -26.11
N ASP A 177 12.55 11.31 -26.35
CA ASP A 177 13.52 11.68 -25.33
C ASP A 177 12.86 12.44 -24.16
N PHE A 178 13.23 12.03 -22.95
CA PHE A 178 12.67 12.54 -21.70
C PHE A 178 13.74 13.22 -20.84
N ALA A 179 13.31 14.20 -20.05
CA ALA A 179 14.21 14.99 -19.22
C ALA A 179 14.72 14.15 -18.04
N LEU A 180 16.03 14.19 -17.84
CA LEU A 180 16.74 13.73 -16.64
C LEU A 180 16.95 14.89 -15.66
N TRP A 181 17.32 16.06 -16.20
CA TRP A 181 17.48 17.31 -15.47
C TRP A 181 16.85 18.44 -16.28
N LYS A 182 16.04 19.30 -15.67
CA LYS A 182 15.40 20.45 -16.31
C LYS A 182 16.11 21.73 -15.87
N TYR A 183 16.60 22.53 -16.81
CA TYR A 183 17.08 23.87 -16.49
C TYR A 183 15.89 24.80 -16.25
N THR A 184 15.89 25.49 -15.14
CA THR A 184 14.82 26.40 -14.72
C THR A 184 15.34 27.32 -13.63
N ASP A 185 14.62 28.41 -13.39
CA ASP A 185 14.80 29.29 -12.23
C ASP A 185 13.77 29.02 -11.13
N ASP A 186 12.84 28.10 -11.37
CA ASP A 186 11.72 27.81 -10.48
C ASP A 186 11.98 26.56 -9.62
N TYR A 187 12.28 26.82 -8.34
CA TYR A 187 12.60 25.83 -7.30
C TYR A 187 13.77 24.89 -7.68
N THR A 188 15.00 25.38 -7.51
CA THR A 188 16.20 24.81 -8.16
C THR A 188 17.30 24.42 -7.19
N TRP A 189 18.20 23.57 -7.67
CA TRP A 189 19.50 23.29 -7.08
C TRP A 189 20.61 23.88 -7.93
N GLU A 190 21.63 24.41 -7.26
CA GLU A 190 22.92 24.67 -7.89
C GLU A 190 23.65 23.34 -8.05
N SER A 191 24.01 23.02 -9.29
CA SER A 191 24.50 21.70 -9.68
C SER A 191 25.60 21.83 -10.73
N LYS A 192 26.52 20.86 -10.77
CA LYS A 192 27.48 20.71 -11.88
C LYS A 192 26.80 20.43 -13.21
N LEU A 193 25.57 19.93 -13.17
CA LEU A 193 24.72 19.74 -14.34
C LEU A 193 24.21 21.07 -14.91
N GLY A 194 24.22 22.14 -14.11
CA GLY A 194 23.61 23.44 -14.39
C GLY A 194 22.42 23.67 -13.45
N LYS A 195 22.12 24.94 -13.15
CA LYS A 195 21.00 25.33 -12.28
C LYS A 195 19.69 24.75 -12.81
N GLY A 196 18.99 23.99 -11.97
CA GLY A 196 17.80 23.28 -12.41
C GLY A 196 17.27 22.31 -11.36
N ARG A 197 16.51 21.30 -11.82
CA ARG A 197 15.94 20.26 -10.95
C ARG A 197 15.75 18.93 -11.68
N PRO A 198 15.61 17.81 -10.95
CA PRO A 198 15.39 16.49 -11.53
C PRO A 198 14.15 16.41 -12.43
N GLY A 199 14.20 15.53 -13.44
CA GLY A 199 13.02 15.06 -14.15
C GLY A 199 12.30 13.95 -13.36
N TRP A 200 10.98 13.81 -13.53
CA TRP A 200 10.14 12.89 -12.75
C TRP A 200 10.60 11.43 -12.72
N HIS A 201 11.32 10.96 -13.74
CA HIS A 201 11.69 9.53 -13.81
C HIS A 201 13.02 9.22 -13.11
N ILE A 202 13.96 10.18 -13.05
CA ILE A 202 15.33 9.91 -12.61
C ILE A 202 15.43 9.68 -11.09
N GLU A 203 14.47 10.23 -10.36
CA GLU A 203 14.36 10.15 -8.91
C GLU A 203 14.23 8.71 -8.43
N CYS A 204 13.27 7.95 -8.94
CA CYS A 204 13.03 6.56 -8.53
C CYS A 204 14.24 5.66 -8.84
N SER A 205 14.85 5.81 -10.02
CA SER A 205 16.09 5.10 -10.38
C SER A 205 17.22 5.38 -9.39
N ALA A 206 17.50 6.65 -9.09
CA ALA A 206 18.59 7.03 -8.19
C ALA A 206 18.35 6.54 -6.75
N MET A 207 17.14 6.73 -6.23
CA MET A 207 16.77 6.30 -4.88
C MET A 207 16.79 4.77 -4.76
N ALA A 208 16.22 4.04 -5.72
CA ALA A 208 16.22 2.58 -5.70
C ALA A 208 17.65 2.02 -5.73
N LEU A 209 18.52 2.51 -6.63
CA LEU A 209 19.91 2.08 -6.74
C LEU A 209 20.75 2.41 -5.50
N LYS A 210 20.38 3.46 -4.75
CA LYS A 210 21.05 3.82 -3.49
C LYS A 210 20.72 2.85 -2.37
N HIS A 211 19.47 2.40 -2.27
CA HIS A 211 18.96 1.64 -1.11
C HIS A 211 18.82 0.14 -1.37
N ALA A 212 18.90 -0.30 -2.62
CA ALA A 212 18.85 -1.72 -2.98
C ALA A 212 19.97 -2.07 -3.99
N PRO A 213 20.73 -3.15 -3.76
CA PRO A 213 21.72 -3.63 -4.73
C PRO A 213 21.09 -4.04 -6.07
N VAL A 214 19.96 -4.74 -6.00
CA VAL A 214 19.03 -5.07 -7.10
C VAL A 214 17.65 -5.26 -6.49
N LEU A 215 16.60 -4.84 -7.19
CA LEU A 215 15.23 -5.03 -6.73
C LEU A 215 14.75 -6.45 -7.03
N ASP A 216 14.19 -7.12 -6.04
CA ASP A 216 13.46 -8.38 -6.26
C ASP A 216 12.12 -8.10 -6.92
N ILE A 217 11.41 -7.07 -6.43
CA ILE A 217 10.11 -6.64 -6.94
C ILE A 217 10.10 -5.11 -7.05
N HIS A 218 9.74 -4.61 -8.22
CA HIS A 218 9.40 -3.20 -8.45
C HIS A 218 7.90 -3.10 -8.76
N GLY A 219 7.20 -2.23 -8.03
CA GLY A 219 5.75 -2.16 -8.01
C GLY A 219 5.19 -0.76 -8.28
N GLY A 220 3.99 -0.70 -8.85
CA GLY A 220 3.23 0.55 -8.99
C GLY A 220 1.84 0.34 -9.56
N ALA A 221 1.15 1.44 -9.85
CA ALA A 221 -0.11 1.39 -10.59
C ALA A 221 0.13 1.16 -12.09
N ARG A 222 -0.86 0.63 -12.81
CA ARG A 222 -0.72 0.28 -14.25
C ARG A 222 -0.37 1.46 -15.15
N ASP A 223 -0.73 2.69 -14.80
CA ASP A 223 -0.31 3.90 -15.50
C ASP A 223 1.19 4.19 -15.35
N LEU A 224 1.86 3.62 -14.35
CA LEU A 224 3.31 3.76 -14.20
C LEU A 224 4.09 2.84 -15.15
N ILE A 225 3.47 1.82 -15.77
CA ILE A 225 4.10 1.00 -16.81
C ILE A 225 4.77 1.89 -17.87
N PHE A 226 4.03 2.91 -18.33
CA PHE A 226 4.52 3.85 -19.32
C PHE A 226 4.02 5.28 -19.04
N PRO A 227 4.89 6.30 -19.06
CA PRO A 227 6.32 6.20 -19.38
C PRO A 227 7.22 5.88 -18.17
N HIS A 228 6.69 5.88 -16.94
CA HIS A 228 7.51 6.01 -15.73
C HIS A 228 8.49 4.84 -15.52
N HIS A 229 8.00 3.63 -15.33
CA HIS A 229 8.82 2.45 -15.10
C HIS A 229 9.65 2.05 -16.33
N GLU A 230 9.15 2.27 -17.55
CA GLU A 230 9.95 2.09 -18.78
C GLU A 230 11.19 2.99 -18.77
N ASN A 231 11.04 4.24 -18.35
CA ASN A 231 12.15 5.19 -18.21
C ASN A 231 13.11 4.79 -17.09
N GLU A 232 12.60 4.29 -15.98
CA GLU A 232 13.45 3.81 -14.88
C GLU A 232 14.31 2.62 -15.28
N ILE A 233 13.75 1.66 -16.03
CA ILE A 233 14.51 0.56 -16.63
C ILE A 233 15.62 1.14 -17.50
N ALA A 234 15.28 2.03 -18.43
CA ALA A 234 16.25 2.60 -19.36
C ALA A 234 17.41 3.30 -18.62
N GLN A 235 17.10 4.15 -17.64
CA GLN A 235 18.10 4.87 -16.84
C GLN A 235 18.97 3.90 -16.03
N SER A 236 18.33 3.00 -15.28
CA SER A 236 19.03 2.14 -14.32
C SER A 236 19.86 1.08 -15.01
N GLU A 237 19.35 0.45 -16.07
CA GLU A 237 20.07 -0.62 -16.78
C GLU A 237 21.19 -0.06 -17.66
N CYS A 238 21.01 1.12 -18.28
CA CYS A 238 22.10 1.79 -19.00
C CYS A 238 23.21 2.26 -18.04
N TYR A 239 22.84 2.75 -16.86
CA TYR A 239 23.81 3.16 -15.85
C TYR A 239 24.55 1.99 -15.20
N THR A 240 23.88 0.87 -14.92
CA THR A 240 24.50 -0.25 -14.17
C THR A 240 25.03 -1.37 -15.07
N GLY A 241 24.52 -1.50 -16.30
CA GLY A 241 24.75 -2.66 -17.16
C GLY A 241 24.09 -3.96 -16.67
N ARG A 242 23.16 -3.87 -15.71
CA ARG A 242 22.50 -5.01 -15.05
C ARG A 242 20.99 -4.81 -15.04
N LYS A 243 20.24 -5.89 -14.78
CA LYS A 243 18.78 -5.82 -14.64
C LYS A 243 18.40 -4.95 -13.44
N PHE A 244 17.45 -4.03 -13.61
CA PHE A 244 17.05 -3.12 -12.53
C PHE A 244 16.18 -3.83 -11.47
N ALA A 245 15.20 -4.60 -11.90
CA ALA A 245 14.30 -5.36 -11.03
C ALA A 245 14.00 -6.76 -11.58
N ASN A 246 13.87 -7.75 -10.71
CA ASN A 246 13.58 -9.12 -11.12
C ASN A 246 12.13 -9.34 -11.55
N PHE A 247 11.18 -8.71 -10.86
CA PHE A 247 9.75 -8.74 -11.14
C PHE A 247 9.20 -7.32 -11.22
N TRP A 248 8.34 -7.08 -12.21
CA TRP A 248 7.55 -5.87 -12.34
C TRP A 248 6.08 -6.17 -12.06
N MET A 249 5.51 -5.61 -11.00
CA MET A 249 4.13 -5.82 -10.60
C MET A 249 3.31 -4.54 -10.74
N HIS A 250 2.14 -4.63 -11.37
CA HIS A 250 1.29 -3.46 -11.57
C HIS A 250 -0.16 -3.73 -11.16
N THR A 251 -0.74 -2.80 -10.41
CA THR A 251 -2.15 -2.86 -9.99
C THR A 251 -3.05 -2.31 -11.08
N GLY A 252 -4.25 -2.88 -11.23
CA GLY A 252 -5.22 -2.42 -12.21
C GLY A 252 -5.86 -1.07 -11.83
N PHE A 253 -6.57 -0.46 -12.78
CA PHE A 253 -7.27 0.81 -12.55
C PHE A 253 -8.46 0.67 -11.61
N LEU A 254 -8.68 1.70 -10.80
CA LEU A 254 -9.92 1.89 -10.06
C LEU A 254 -10.83 2.87 -10.82
N THR A 255 -12.06 2.45 -11.10
CA THR A 255 -13.13 3.31 -11.65
C THR A 255 -14.15 3.65 -10.55
N VAL A 256 -14.94 4.69 -10.78
CA VAL A 256 -16.09 5.09 -9.94
C VAL A 256 -17.33 5.04 -10.82
N ASP A 257 -18.28 4.17 -10.48
CA ASP A 257 -19.52 3.95 -11.25
C ASP A 257 -19.26 3.70 -12.75
N GLY A 258 -18.23 2.90 -13.05
CA GLY A 258 -17.80 2.53 -14.40
C GLY A 258 -16.93 3.58 -15.10
N VAL A 259 -16.69 4.75 -14.51
CA VAL A 259 -15.94 5.84 -15.12
C VAL A 259 -14.55 5.98 -14.49
N LYS A 260 -13.52 6.21 -15.32
CA LYS A 260 -12.17 6.50 -14.80
C LYS A 260 -12.20 7.73 -13.90
N MET A 261 -11.55 7.63 -12.74
CA MET A 261 -11.48 8.74 -11.80
C MET A 261 -10.66 9.90 -12.37
N SER A 262 -11.19 11.11 -12.31
CA SER A 262 -10.44 12.34 -12.56
C SER A 262 -11.02 13.52 -11.76
N LYS A 263 -10.16 14.48 -11.42
CA LYS A 263 -10.62 15.72 -10.79
C LYS A 263 -11.55 16.52 -11.72
N SER A 264 -11.30 16.49 -13.02
CA SER A 264 -12.11 17.23 -14.02
C SER A 264 -13.52 16.67 -14.19
N LEU A 265 -13.74 15.38 -13.93
CA LEU A 265 -15.05 14.73 -14.00
C LEU A 265 -15.83 14.80 -12.67
N GLY A 266 -15.25 15.40 -11.62
CA GLY A 266 -15.89 15.52 -10.31
C GLY A 266 -16.10 14.20 -9.56
N ASN A 267 -15.64 13.07 -10.11
CA ASN A 267 -15.76 11.72 -9.52
C ASN A 267 -14.51 11.31 -8.70
N PHE A 268 -13.66 12.28 -8.35
CA PHE A 268 -12.46 12.06 -7.54
C PHE A 268 -12.84 11.88 -6.07
N ILE A 269 -12.57 10.71 -5.52
CA ILE A 269 -12.88 10.37 -4.13
C ILE A 269 -11.58 10.22 -3.34
N THR A 270 -11.38 11.11 -2.37
CA THR A 270 -10.23 11.03 -1.47
C THR A 270 -10.37 9.84 -0.51
N ILE A 271 -9.25 9.35 0.02
CA ILE A 271 -9.29 8.30 1.04
C ILE A 271 -10.00 8.81 2.30
N LYS A 272 -9.74 10.08 2.66
CA LYS A 272 -10.38 10.75 3.79
C LYS A 272 -11.90 10.75 3.68
N GLU A 273 -12.46 11.21 2.55
CA GLU A 273 -13.92 11.21 2.32
C GLU A 273 -14.51 9.80 2.35
N ALA A 274 -13.78 8.80 1.85
CA ALA A 274 -14.23 7.41 1.91
C ALA A 274 -14.25 6.88 3.37
N LEU A 275 -13.23 7.20 4.16
CA LEU A 275 -13.12 6.81 5.57
C LEU A 275 -14.14 7.51 6.48
N GLU A 276 -14.55 8.74 6.15
CA GLU A 276 -15.63 9.44 6.83
C GLU A 276 -17.00 8.76 6.63
N LYS A 277 -17.19 8.07 5.49
CA LYS A 277 -18.46 7.43 5.13
C LYS A 277 -18.51 5.93 5.46
N TYR A 278 -17.38 5.24 5.37
CA TYR A 278 -17.35 3.78 5.41
C TYR A 278 -16.30 3.26 6.38
N HIS A 279 -16.61 2.10 6.98
CA HIS A 279 -15.67 1.40 7.85
C HIS A 279 -14.38 1.06 7.06
N PRO A 280 -13.17 1.32 7.60
CA PRO A 280 -11.92 1.11 6.87
C PRO A 280 -11.75 -0.31 6.32
N MET A 281 -12.08 -1.32 7.11
CA MET A 281 -12.04 -2.73 6.68
C MET A 281 -13.02 -3.07 5.54
N ALA A 282 -14.12 -2.32 5.36
CA ALA A 282 -14.99 -2.50 4.21
C ALA A 282 -14.31 -2.01 2.93
N LEU A 283 -13.64 -0.84 2.98
CA LEU A 283 -12.85 -0.32 1.86
C LEU A 283 -11.68 -1.25 1.54
N ARG A 284 -10.95 -1.70 2.55
CA ARG A 284 -9.85 -2.65 2.39
C ARG A 284 -10.34 -3.94 1.74
N LEU A 285 -11.43 -4.52 2.25
CA LEU A 285 -12.00 -5.76 1.71
C LEU A 285 -12.49 -5.60 0.28
N LEU A 286 -13.07 -4.44 -0.07
CA LEU A 286 -13.38 -4.10 -1.46
C LEU A 286 -12.12 -4.13 -2.33
N PHE A 287 -11.03 -3.50 -1.92
CA PHE A 287 -9.81 -3.46 -2.74
C PHE A 287 -9.20 -4.84 -3.00
N ILE A 288 -9.32 -5.78 -2.05
CA ILE A 288 -8.83 -7.15 -2.20
C ILE A 288 -9.88 -8.13 -2.74
N SER A 289 -11.13 -7.70 -2.97
CA SER A 289 -12.18 -8.53 -3.55
C SER A 289 -12.03 -8.75 -5.06
N ALA A 290 -11.11 -8.01 -5.69
CA ALA A 290 -10.69 -8.22 -7.07
C ALA A 290 -9.19 -8.50 -7.08
N LYS A 291 -8.72 -9.26 -8.08
CA LYS A 291 -7.30 -9.49 -8.30
C LYS A 291 -6.58 -8.15 -8.45
N TYR A 292 -5.40 -8.03 -7.85
CA TYR A 292 -4.69 -6.75 -7.78
C TYR A 292 -4.44 -6.12 -9.16
N SER A 293 -4.19 -6.94 -10.19
CA SER A 293 -3.90 -6.53 -11.57
C SER A 293 -5.14 -6.25 -12.44
N SER A 294 -6.31 -6.72 -12.02
CA SER A 294 -7.59 -6.49 -12.72
C SER A 294 -8.11 -5.08 -12.47
N PRO A 295 -8.92 -4.48 -13.36
CA PRO A 295 -9.69 -3.30 -13.00
C PRO A 295 -10.65 -3.61 -11.83
N ILE A 296 -10.91 -2.62 -10.98
CA ILE A 296 -11.98 -2.69 -9.98
C ILE A 296 -12.81 -1.42 -10.10
N ASP A 297 -14.09 -1.56 -9.82
CA ASP A 297 -15.01 -0.45 -9.83
C ASP A 297 -15.56 -0.21 -8.42
N TYR A 298 -15.48 1.05 -7.98
CA TYR A 298 -16.00 1.54 -6.73
C TYR A 298 -17.42 2.04 -6.92
N SER A 299 -18.33 1.55 -6.08
CA SER A 299 -19.68 2.09 -5.91
C SER A 299 -20.11 1.92 -4.45
N GLU A 300 -21.06 2.72 -3.98
CA GLU A 300 -21.53 2.62 -2.59
C GLU A 300 -22.06 1.23 -2.26
N ASP A 301 -22.78 0.61 -3.20
CA ASP A 301 -23.35 -0.73 -3.03
C ASP A 301 -22.27 -1.80 -2.84
N LYS A 302 -21.15 -1.69 -3.58
CA LYS A 302 -20.02 -2.61 -3.41
C LYS A 302 -19.33 -2.43 -2.06
N VAL A 303 -19.21 -1.20 -1.57
CA VAL A 303 -18.67 -0.95 -0.24
C VAL A 303 -19.59 -1.51 0.85
N LYS A 304 -20.91 -1.37 0.70
CA LYS A 304 -21.90 -1.98 1.62
C LYS A 304 -21.82 -3.51 1.61
N GLN A 305 -21.71 -4.13 0.43
CA GLN A 305 -21.53 -5.59 0.30
C GLN A 305 -20.21 -6.05 0.93
N ALA A 306 -19.12 -5.31 0.74
CA ALA A 306 -17.86 -5.58 1.40
C ALA A 306 -18.00 -5.45 2.93
N HIS A 307 -18.74 -4.46 3.43
CA HIS A 307 -19.01 -4.31 4.86
C HIS A 307 -19.73 -5.53 5.44
N GLU A 308 -20.81 -5.99 4.80
CA GLU A 308 -21.54 -7.18 5.23
C GLU A 308 -20.67 -8.45 5.22
N SER A 309 -19.81 -8.56 4.20
CA SER A 309 -18.85 -9.66 4.09
C SER A 309 -17.83 -9.64 5.22
N TYR A 310 -17.32 -8.46 5.58
CA TYR A 310 -16.44 -8.26 6.73
C TYR A 310 -17.15 -8.62 8.05
N LEU A 311 -18.40 -8.17 8.25
CA LEU A 311 -19.19 -8.51 9.44
C LEU A 311 -19.47 -10.01 9.54
N LYS A 312 -19.65 -10.71 8.42
CA LYS A 312 -19.77 -12.18 8.41
C LYS A 312 -18.51 -12.86 8.93
N LEU A 313 -17.32 -12.40 8.51
CA LEU A 313 -16.04 -12.93 9.02
C LEU A 313 -15.91 -12.72 10.52
N LYS A 314 -16.26 -11.52 11.02
CA LYS A 314 -16.28 -11.23 12.47
C LYS A 314 -17.24 -12.14 13.23
N ARG A 315 -18.48 -12.30 12.74
CA ARG A 315 -19.49 -13.17 13.35
C ARG A 315 -19.01 -14.63 13.41
N ALA A 316 -18.39 -15.12 12.34
CA ALA A 316 -17.83 -16.47 12.31
C ALA A 316 -16.72 -16.65 13.36
N TYR A 317 -15.81 -15.69 13.49
CA TYR A 317 -14.78 -15.74 14.52
C TYR A 317 -15.36 -15.66 15.95
N GLN A 318 -16.32 -14.76 16.18
CA GLN A 318 -17.01 -14.64 17.48
C GLN A 318 -17.78 -15.91 17.86
N HIS A 319 -18.43 -16.55 16.87
CA HIS A 319 -19.10 -17.83 17.05
C HIS A 319 -18.09 -18.92 17.39
N LEU A 320 -16.99 -19.00 16.64
CA LEU A 320 -15.88 -19.94 16.91
C LEU A 320 -15.41 -19.84 18.35
N LEU A 321 -15.21 -18.63 18.89
CA LEU A 321 -14.79 -18.45 20.29
C LEU A 321 -15.76 -19.03 21.32
N LYS A 322 -17.06 -19.10 20.99
CA LYS A 322 -18.13 -19.57 21.89
C LYS A 322 -18.47 -21.05 21.69
N LEU A 323 -17.98 -21.68 20.62
CA LEU A 323 -18.27 -23.08 20.33
C LEU A 323 -17.75 -24.00 21.45
N PRO A 324 -18.60 -24.87 22.03
CA PRO A 324 -18.16 -25.96 22.88
C PRO A 324 -17.12 -26.83 22.17
N THR A 325 -16.14 -27.30 22.94
CA THR A 325 -15.10 -28.22 22.43
C THR A 325 -15.23 -29.60 23.05
N GLU A 326 -14.96 -30.64 22.26
CA GLU A 326 -14.85 -32.01 22.75
C GLU A 326 -13.47 -32.61 22.43
N TYR A 327 -13.00 -33.52 23.30
CA TYR A 327 -11.67 -34.15 23.15
C TYR A 327 -11.66 -35.32 22.15
N ARG A 328 -12.81 -35.62 21.52
CA ARG A 328 -12.91 -36.65 20.49
C ARG A 328 -12.55 -36.05 19.14
N LYS A 329 -11.54 -36.61 18.47
CA LYS A 329 -11.16 -36.18 17.13
C LYS A 329 -12.29 -36.44 16.13
N ASP A 330 -12.80 -35.37 15.52
CA ASP A 330 -13.69 -35.42 14.38
C ASP A 330 -12.87 -35.30 13.08
N LYS A 331 -12.75 -36.42 12.36
CA LYS A 331 -11.95 -36.47 11.13
C LYS A 331 -12.58 -35.70 9.98
N GLU A 332 -13.90 -35.55 9.96
CA GLU A 332 -14.60 -34.85 8.88
C GLU A 332 -14.41 -33.35 9.00
N ASN A 333 -14.56 -32.80 10.22
CA ASN A 333 -14.33 -31.38 10.47
C ASN A 333 -12.85 -31.00 10.24
N ASP A 334 -11.91 -31.82 10.69
CA ASP A 334 -10.46 -31.61 10.47
C ASP A 334 -10.13 -31.62 8.97
N ALA A 335 -10.68 -32.58 8.21
CA ALA A 335 -10.46 -32.67 6.76
C ALA A 335 -11.01 -31.45 6.02
N TYR A 336 -12.26 -31.04 6.32
CA TYR A 336 -12.88 -29.87 5.70
C TYR A 336 -12.08 -28.59 5.96
N TYR A 337 -11.68 -28.35 7.21
CA TYR A 337 -10.85 -27.20 7.56
C TYR A 337 -9.51 -27.21 6.80
N ARG A 338 -8.81 -28.34 6.77
CA ARG A 338 -7.51 -28.45 6.09
C ARG A 338 -7.63 -28.18 4.59
N GLU A 339 -8.68 -28.67 3.96
CA GLU A 339 -8.94 -28.45 2.54
C GLU A 339 -9.14 -26.96 2.24
N ARG A 340 -10.02 -26.28 2.99
CA ARG A 340 -10.26 -24.83 2.81
C ARG A 340 -9.01 -24.00 3.11
N ARG A 341 -8.25 -24.36 4.16
CA ARG A 341 -6.97 -23.71 4.49
C ARG A 341 -5.96 -23.88 3.36
N GLN A 342 -5.81 -25.09 2.82
CA GLN A 342 -4.88 -25.36 1.72
C GLN A 342 -5.29 -24.55 0.48
N ALA A 343 -6.57 -24.58 0.11
CA ALA A 343 -7.08 -23.82 -1.03
C ALA A 343 -6.89 -22.30 -0.87
N PHE A 344 -7.00 -21.76 0.35
CA PHE A 344 -6.67 -20.37 0.65
C PHE A 344 -5.20 -20.05 0.35
N PHE A 345 -4.27 -20.90 0.80
CA PHE A 345 -2.84 -20.68 0.54
C PHE A 345 -2.48 -20.90 -0.93
N ASP A 346 -3.05 -21.92 -1.58
CA ASP A 346 -2.88 -22.17 -3.02
C ASP A 346 -3.37 -20.99 -3.87
N ALA A 347 -4.39 -20.26 -3.38
CA ALA A 347 -4.84 -19.01 -3.98
C ALA A 347 -3.77 -17.93 -3.94
N LEU A 348 -3.17 -17.70 -2.77
CA LEU A 348 -2.15 -16.67 -2.61
C LEU A 348 -0.80 -17.04 -3.25
N GLU A 349 -0.45 -18.33 -3.28
CA GLU A 349 0.74 -18.84 -3.98
C GLU A 349 0.66 -18.63 -5.50
N GLU A 350 -0.54 -18.45 -6.05
CA GLU A 350 -0.79 -18.22 -7.46
C GLU A 350 -1.15 -16.76 -7.74
N ASP A 351 -0.13 -15.92 -7.85
CA ASP A 351 -0.25 -14.51 -8.23
C ASP A 351 -1.16 -13.69 -7.30
N LEU A 352 -1.10 -13.98 -5.99
CA LEU A 352 -1.91 -13.33 -4.96
C LEU A 352 -3.40 -13.25 -5.33
N ASP A 353 -4.00 -14.38 -5.68
CA ASP A 353 -5.42 -14.47 -6.05
C ASP A 353 -6.32 -14.29 -4.81
N THR A 354 -6.40 -13.05 -4.32
CA THR A 354 -7.21 -12.67 -3.16
C THR A 354 -8.71 -12.94 -3.34
N PRO A 355 -9.33 -12.80 -4.53
CA PRO A 355 -10.73 -13.21 -4.72
C PRO A 355 -10.98 -14.69 -4.41
N ARG A 356 -10.11 -15.58 -4.92
CA ARG A 356 -10.23 -17.02 -4.64
C ARG A 356 -9.95 -17.33 -3.17
N ALA A 357 -8.94 -16.69 -2.58
CA ALA A 357 -8.65 -16.81 -1.15
C ALA A 357 -9.85 -16.39 -0.28
N LEU A 358 -10.49 -15.26 -0.62
CA LEU A 358 -11.68 -14.78 0.09
C LEU A 358 -12.88 -15.72 -0.09
N ALA A 359 -13.06 -16.32 -1.27
CA ALA A 359 -14.13 -17.28 -1.50
C ALA A 359 -14.00 -18.50 -0.55
N GLU A 360 -12.80 -19.03 -0.37
CA GLU A 360 -12.55 -20.13 0.58
C GLU A 360 -12.78 -19.69 2.03
N LEU A 361 -12.37 -18.47 2.37
CA LEU A 361 -12.60 -17.90 3.70
C LEU A 361 -14.10 -17.72 4.00
N TYR A 362 -14.91 -17.28 3.03
CA TYR A 362 -16.35 -17.12 3.20
C TYR A 362 -17.09 -18.45 3.33
N GLN A 363 -16.64 -19.47 2.60
CA GLN A 363 -17.16 -20.84 2.75
C GLN A 363 -16.83 -21.40 4.13
N LEU A 364 -15.59 -21.19 4.60
CA LEU A 364 -15.18 -21.59 5.95
C LEU A 364 -15.98 -20.84 7.01
N ALA A 365 -16.20 -19.53 6.85
CA ALA A 365 -17.01 -18.74 7.76
C ALA A 365 -18.47 -19.23 7.85
N SER A 366 -19.11 -19.53 6.71
CA SER A 366 -20.45 -20.16 6.69
C SER A 366 -20.46 -21.49 7.43
N TRP A 367 -19.45 -22.34 7.17
CA TRP A 367 -19.35 -23.65 7.80
C TRP A 367 -19.18 -23.53 9.31
N ILE A 368 -18.32 -22.64 9.81
CA ILE A 368 -18.17 -22.37 11.26
C ILE A 368 -19.51 -21.97 11.87
N LEU A 369 -20.23 -21.03 11.25
CA LEU A 369 -21.54 -20.55 11.74
C LEU A 369 -22.60 -21.66 11.80
N SER A 370 -22.46 -22.73 11.02
CA SER A 370 -23.36 -23.89 11.04
C SER A 370 -23.06 -24.90 12.16
N LYS A 371 -21.91 -24.80 12.84
CA LYS A 371 -21.51 -25.75 13.87
C LYS A 371 -22.14 -25.40 15.21
N GLU A 372 -22.51 -26.43 15.95
CA GLU A 372 -22.93 -26.34 17.35
C GLU A 372 -21.80 -26.70 18.32
N LYS A 373 -20.83 -27.49 17.86
CA LYS A 373 -19.63 -27.90 18.60
C LYS A 373 -18.51 -28.27 17.61
N LEU A 374 -17.27 -28.28 18.09
CA LEU A 374 -16.10 -28.75 17.34
C LEU A 374 -15.20 -29.60 18.22
N ASP A 375 -14.37 -30.45 17.61
CA ASP A 375 -13.28 -31.06 18.35
C ASP A 375 -12.22 -30.00 18.74
N PHE A 376 -11.55 -30.22 19.87
CA PHE A 376 -10.56 -29.28 20.42
C PHE A 376 -9.44 -28.93 19.43
N HIS A 377 -8.99 -29.90 18.62
CA HIS A 377 -7.89 -29.70 17.69
C HIS A 377 -8.28 -28.78 16.54
N THR A 378 -9.39 -29.07 15.85
CA THR A 378 -9.89 -28.23 14.75
C THR A 378 -10.24 -26.83 15.25
N HIS A 379 -10.82 -26.71 16.45
CA HIS A 379 -11.10 -25.41 17.09
C HIS A 379 -9.84 -24.55 17.26
N ALA A 380 -8.76 -25.14 17.78
CA ALA A 380 -7.48 -24.45 17.95
C ALA A 380 -6.86 -24.02 16.61
N LEU A 381 -6.87 -24.90 15.63
CA LEU A 381 -6.32 -24.63 14.29
C LEU A 381 -7.11 -23.54 13.54
N LEU A 382 -8.44 -23.51 13.69
CA LEU A 382 -9.27 -22.44 13.15
C LEU A 382 -8.92 -21.09 13.75
N LYS A 383 -8.77 -21.01 15.08
CA LYS A 383 -8.37 -19.76 15.74
C LYS A 383 -7.04 -19.27 15.18
N GLN A 384 -6.02 -20.13 15.14
CA GLN A 384 -4.74 -19.81 14.53
C GLN A 384 -4.89 -19.32 13.08
N PHE A 385 -5.68 -20.01 12.27
CA PHE A 385 -5.88 -19.61 10.88
C PHE A 385 -6.56 -18.23 10.74
N PHE A 386 -7.49 -17.87 11.62
CA PHE A 386 -8.05 -16.51 11.66
C PHE A 386 -7.00 -15.45 12.02
N HIS A 387 -6.03 -15.75 12.90
CA HIS A 387 -4.89 -14.86 13.13
C HIS A 387 -4.02 -14.70 11.87
N GLU A 388 -3.72 -15.83 11.19
CA GLU A 388 -2.94 -15.83 9.94
C GLU A 388 -3.64 -14.98 8.87
N VAL A 389 -4.94 -15.20 8.64
CA VAL A 389 -5.76 -14.46 7.66
C VAL A 389 -5.87 -12.97 8.02
N SER A 390 -6.13 -12.66 9.29
CA SER A 390 -6.19 -11.29 9.81
C SER A 390 -4.88 -10.54 9.50
N PHE A 391 -3.74 -11.18 9.75
CA PHE A 391 -2.44 -10.61 9.45
C PHE A 391 -2.16 -10.50 7.95
N ILE A 392 -2.34 -11.56 7.17
CA ILE A 392 -2.00 -11.63 5.74
C ILE A 392 -2.85 -10.65 4.92
N LEU A 393 -4.16 -10.66 5.15
CA LEU A 393 -5.09 -9.79 4.43
C LEU A 393 -5.21 -8.40 5.07
N GLY A 394 -4.61 -8.18 6.25
CA GLY A 394 -4.70 -6.93 7.02
C GLY A 394 -6.13 -6.59 7.47
N LEU A 395 -6.96 -7.60 7.73
CA LEU A 395 -8.34 -7.44 8.15
C LEU A 395 -8.46 -7.52 9.68
N GLU A 396 -9.04 -6.50 10.32
CA GLU A 396 -9.32 -6.51 11.77
C GLU A 396 -10.52 -7.40 12.15
N ILE A 397 -10.40 -8.71 11.91
CA ILE A 397 -11.49 -9.67 12.17
C ILE A 397 -11.65 -9.91 13.68
N MET A 398 -10.52 -9.99 14.35
CA MET A 398 -10.43 -10.25 15.77
C MET A 398 -10.79 -9.01 16.58
N PRO A 399 -11.43 -9.16 17.76
CA PRO A 399 -11.51 -8.06 18.69
C PRO A 399 -10.08 -7.68 19.07
N ASP A 400 -9.71 -6.45 18.74
CA ASP A 400 -8.54 -5.80 19.32
C ASP A 400 -8.82 -5.68 20.81
N TYR A 401 -8.23 -6.58 21.61
CA TYR A 401 -8.54 -6.70 23.02
C TYR A 401 -8.20 -5.41 23.76
N GLU A 402 -7.11 -4.75 23.36
CA GLU A 402 -6.69 -3.46 23.92
C GLU A 402 -7.65 -2.34 23.51
N ARG A 403 -8.04 -2.24 22.24
CA ARG A 403 -8.98 -1.20 21.79
C ARG A 403 -10.43 -1.44 22.25
N THR A 404 -10.82 -2.70 22.42
CA THR A 404 -12.14 -3.08 22.96
C THR A 404 -12.18 -2.78 24.45
N LEU A 405 -11.11 -3.12 25.18
CA LEU A 405 -10.93 -2.75 26.57
C LEU A 405 -10.95 -1.22 26.72
N ASP A 406 -10.20 -0.49 25.89
CA ASP A 406 -10.15 0.97 25.93
C ASP A 406 -11.53 1.62 25.76
N LYS A 407 -12.31 1.18 24.78
CA LYS A 407 -13.67 1.69 24.57
C LYS A 407 -14.61 1.38 25.74
N VAL A 408 -14.59 0.13 26.22
CA VAL A 408 -15.45 -0.30 27.33
C VAL A 408 -15.07 0.43 28.62
N VAL A 409 -13.77 0.60 28.90
CA VAL A 409 -13.29 1.32 30.06
C VAL A 409 -13.67 2.80 29.97
N LYS A 410 -13.50 3.44 28.80
CA LYS A 410 -13.91 4.84 28.60
C LYS A 410 -15.41 5.05 28.82
N GLU A 411 -16.27 4.17 28.29
CA GLU A 411 -17.72 4.26 28.55
C GLU A 411 -18.06 4.08 30.05
N LEU A 412 -17.36 3.19 30.75
CA LEU A 412 -17.53 3.01 32.20
C LEU A 412 -17.03 4.21 33.01
N LEU A 413 -15.94 4.87 32.57
CA LEU A 413 -15.44 6.11 33.16
C LEU A 413 -16.40 7.27 32.94
N ASP A 414 -16.98 7.39 31.74
CA ASP A 414 -18.00 8.41 31.42
C ASP A 414 -19.24 8.22 32.30
N LEU A 415 -19.75 6.99 32.39
CA LEU A 415 -20.88 6.65 33.26
C LEU A 415 -20.57 6.93 34.74
N ARG A 416 -19.34 6.63 35.18
CA ARG A 416 -18.87 6.96 36.54
C ARG A 416 -18.89 8.47 36.78
N GLU A 417 -18.46 9.29 35.83
CA GLU A 417 -18.51 10.76 35.93
C GLU A 417 -19.94 11.29 35.99
N GLU A 418 -20.88 10.69 35.26
CA GLU A 418 -22.30 11.04 35.36
C GLU A 418 -22.85 10.81 36.77
N PHE A 419 -22.53 9.67 37.39
CA PHE A 419 -22.94 9.38 38.78
C PHE A 419 -22.26 10.33 39.79
N ARG A 420 -20.99 10.72 39.58
CA ARG A 420 -20.31 11.74 40.41
C ARG A 420 -21.01 13.10 40.31
N LYS A 421 -21.39 13.53 39.11
CA LYS A 421 -22.14 14.78 38.88
C LYS A 421 -23.49 14.78 39.59
N LYS A 422 -24.17 13.62 39.64
CA LYS A 422 -25.43 13.41 40.37
C LYS A 422 -25.25 13.23 41.90
N LYS A 423 -24.01 13.26 42.40
CA LYS A 423 -23.64 13.00 43.81
C LYS A 423 -24.00 11.59 44.30
N GLU A 424 -24.11 10.63 43.37
CA GLU A 424 -24.35 9.21 43.65
C GLU A 424 -23.01 8.48 43.86
N TYR A 425 -22.29 8.86 44.92
CA TYR A 425 -20.93 8.40 45.16
C TYR A 425 -20.81 6.88 45.36
N VAL A 426 -21.83 6.25 45.97
CA VAL A 426 -21.86 4.79 46.18
C VAL A 426 -21.75 4.02 44.87
N ILE A 427 -22.44 4.48 43.81
CA ILE A 427 -22.42 3.81 42.50
C ILE A 427 -21.13 4.13 41.76
N SER A 428 -20.65 5.38 41.84
CA SER A 428 -19.36 5.79 41.26
C SER A 428 -18.18 5.00 41.85
N ASP A 429 -18.16 4.81 43.16
CA ASP A 429 -17.12 4.07 43.87
C ASP A 429 -17.21 2.58 43.56
N LEU A 430 -18.42 2.02 43.41
CA LEU A 430 -18.62 0.64 42.97
C LEU A 430 -18.05 0.40 41.56
N ILE A 431 -18.23 1.34 40.62
CA ILE A 431 -17.66 1.21 39.27
C ILE A 431 -16.12 1.20 39.34
N ARG A 432 -15.51 2.12 40.10
CA ARG A 432 -14.06 2.15 40.31
C ARG A 432 -13.54 0.85 40.93
N GLU A 433 -14.20 0.34 41.97
CA GLU A 433 -13.80 -0.89 42.65
C GLU A 433 -13.86 -2.10 41.70
N ARG A 434 -14.89 -2.16 40.84
CA ARG A 434 -15.04 -3.23 39.83
C ARG A 434 -13.97 -3.15 38.74
N LEU A 435 -13.62 -1.95 38.28
CA LEU A 435 -12.52 -1.73 37.34
C LEU A 435 -11.18 -2.17 37.97
N GLN A 436 -10.93 -1.78 39.23
CA GLN A 436 -9.71 -2.18 39.94
C GLN A 436 -9.60 -3.69 40.12
N LYS A 437 -10.70 -4.37 40.47
CA LYS A 437 -10.76 -5.84 40.54
C LYS A 437 -10.53 -6.53 39.18
N ALA A 438 -10.78 -5.84 38.08
CA ALA A 438 -10.50 -6.31 36.72
C ALA A 438 -9.08 -5.97 36.24
N GLY A 439 -8.20 -5.46 37.12
CA GLY A 439 -6.82 -5.09 36.77
C GLY A 439 -6.71 -3.71 36.11
N ILE A 440 -7.66 -2.81 36.35
CA ILE A 440 -7.71 -1.48 35.72
C ILE A 440 -7.70 -0.40 36.79
N GLU A 441 -6.61 0.36 36.86
CA GLU A 441 -6.45 1.49 37.76
C GLU A 441 -7.06 2.75 37.15
N VAL A 442 -7.97 3.41 37.88
CA VAL A 442 -8.61 4.67 37.44
C VAL A 442 -7.82 5.87 37.92
N LEU A 443 -7.37 6.70 36.99
CA LEU A 443 -6.59 7.92 37.22
C LEU A 443 -7.50 9.15 37.09
N ASP A 444 -7.83 9.79 38.21
CA ASP A 444 -8.62 11.04 38.18
C ASP A 444 -7.68 12.26 37.99
N SER A 445 -8.06 13.18 37.10
CA SER A 445 -7.40 14.48 36.91
C SER A 445 -8.42 15.63 36.92
N LYS A 446 -7.93 16.87 36.86
CA LYS A 446 -8.80 18.06 36.70
C LYS A 446 -9.49 18.12 35.32
N GLU A 447 -8.96 17.42 34.33
CA GLU A 447 -9.44 17.42 32.94
C GLU A 447 -10.38 16.24 32.64
N GLY A 448 -10.46 15.26 33.55
CA GLY A 448 -11.29 14.07 33.40
C GLY A 448 -10.67 12.83 34.07
N SER A 449 -11.32 11.69 33.88
CA SER A 449 -10.84 10.38 34.34
C SER A 449 -10.18 9.62 33.19
N ASP A 450 -9.00 9.04 33.44
CA ASP A 450 -8.28 8.14 32.53
C ASP A 450 -7.98 6.81 33.26
N TYR A 451 -7.29 5.87 32.63
CA TYR A 451 -6.96 4.58 33.24
C TYR A 451 -5.58 4.05 32.86
N LYS A 452 -5.12 3.06 33.65
CA LYS A 452 -3.96 2.23 33.36
C LYS A 452 -4.30 0.76 33.62
N VAL A 453 -3.84 -0.14 32.75
CA VAL A 453 -3.92 -1.59 33.00
C VAL A 453 -2.78 -1.97 33.96
N MET A 454 -3.14 -2.63 35.05
CA MET A 454 -2.20 -3.16 36.04
C MET A 454 -1.63 -4.48 35.50
N GLU A 455 -0.30 -4.66 35.59
CA GLU A 455 0.39 -5.90 35.18
C GLU A 455 0.01 -7.12 36.04
#